data_AF-A0A971XLJ8-F1
#
_entry.id   AF-A0A971XLJ8-F1
#
_cell.length_a   1.000
_cell.length_b   1.000
_cell.length_c   1.000
_cell.angle_alpha   90.00
_cell.angle_beta   90.00
_cell.angle_gamma   90.00
#
_symmetry.space_group_name_H-M   'P 1'
#
loop_
_entity.id
_entity.type
_entity.pdbx_description
1 polymer ?
#
loop_
_entity_poly.entity_id
_entity_poly.type
_entity_poly.pdbx_seq_one_letter_code
_entity_poly.pdbx_strand_id
1 'polypeptide(L)'
;MKKYLLVLSLLMLISSCGRPGIGSMGGELTGIPAGKVWNEPTPYNMVLVNRGSITMGPGEIDSLWGIDIPTRGVSVDNFWMDETEITNSQYKQFVYWV
;
A
#
# COMPACT_ATOMS: atom_id res chain seq x y z
N MET A 1 -3.54 -29.45 -54.55
CA MET A 1 -2.45 -29.66 -53.54
C MET A 1 -1.66 -28.38 -53.23
N LYS A 2 -1.27 -27.54 -54.22
CA LYS A 2 -0.57 -26.25 -53.98
C LYS A 2 -1.29 -25.26 -53.05
N LYS A 3 -2.63 -25.19 -53.09
CA LYS A 3 -3.43 -24.29 -52.22
C LYS A 3 -3.31 -24.64 -50.73
N TYR A 4 -3.26 -25.93 -50.40
CA TYR A 4 -3.10 -26.40 -49.01
C TYR A 4 -1.66 -26.22 -48.51
N LEU A 5 -0.68 -26.34 -49.41
CA LEU A 5 0.74 -26.13 -49.08
C LEU A 5 1.04 -24.66 -48.74
N LEU A 6 0.38 -23.71 -49.43
CA LEU A 6 0.44 -22.28 -49.11
C LEU A 6 -0.19 -21.96 -47.75
N VAL A 7 -1.33 -22.57 -47.44
CA VAL A 7 -2.02 -22.37 -46.15
C VAL A 7 -1.19 -22.94 -44.98
N LEU A 8 -0.55 -24.09 -45.16
CA LEU A 8 0.31 -24.70 -44.14
C LEU A 8 1.60 -23.90 -43.90
N SER A 9 2.20 -23.37 -44.97
CA SER A 9 3.35 -22.47 -44.88
C SER A 9 3.02 -21.17 -44.16
N LEU A 10 1.84 -20.60 -44.41
CA LEU A 10 1.39 -19.38 -43.74
C LEU A 10 1.16 -19.64 -42.24
N LEU A 11 0.58 -20.77 -41.89
CA LEU A 11 0.31 -21.15 -40.49
C LEU A 11 1.58 -21.32 -39.65
N MET A 12 2.67 -21.80 -40.26
CA MET A 12 3.98 -21.92 -39.61
C MET A 12 4.68 -20.57 -39.38
N LEU A 13 4.42 -19.57 -40.22
CA LEU A 13 5.01 -18.24 -40.05
C LEU A 13 4.37 -17.46 -38.90
N ILE A 14 3.07 -17.65 -38.66
CA ILE A 14 2.33 -16.98 -37.57
C ILE A 14 2.69 -17.56 -36.19
N SER A 15 3.08 -18.83 -36.11
CA SER A 15 3.54 -19.47 -34.86
C SER A 15 5.03 -19.22 -34.56
N SER A 16 5.77 -18.58 -35.48
CA SER A 16 7.17 -18.21 -35.30
C SER A 16 7.39 -16.86 -34.62
N CYS A 17 6.34 -16.05 -34.41
CA CYS A 17 6.45 -14.84 -33.59
C CYS A 17 6.58 -15.28 -32.13
N GLY A 18 7.78 -15.06 -31.56
CA GLY A 18 8.22 -15.62 -30.28
C GLY A 18 7.22 -15.45 -29.14
N ARG A 19 7.07 -16.52 -28.35
CA ARG A 19 6.25 -16.55 -27.14
C ARG A 19 6.67 -15.42 -26.19
N PRO A 20 5.79 -14.47 -25.82
CA PRO A 20 6.06 -13.55 -24.73
C PRO A 20 5.94 -14.35 -23.44
N GLY A 21 7.06 -14.83 -22.88
CA GLY A 21 6.97 -15.47 -21.56
C GLY A 21 8.15 -16.30 -21.07
N ILE A 22 9.16 -16.62 -21.89
CA ILE A 22 10.35 -17.33 -21.39
C ILE A 22 11.57 -16.74 -22.11
N GLY A 23 12.13 -15.65 -21.59
CA GLY A 23 13.43 -15.11 -22.03
C GLY A 23 13.44 -13.76 -22.75
N SER A 24 12.29 -13.10 -22.96
CA SER A 24 12.28 -11.68 -23.35
C SER A 24 12.43 -10.80 -22.10
N MET A 25 13.54 -10.98 -21.39
CA MET A 25 14.00 -9.95 -20.46
C MET A 25 14.76 -8.97 -21.32
N GLY A 26 14.15 -7.83 -21.64
CA GLY A 26 14.89 -6.69 -22.18
C GLY A 26 16.10 -6.42 -21.28
N GLY A 27 17.20 -5.91 -21.84
CA GLY A 27 18.44 -5.62 -21.10
C GLY A 27 18.32 -4.53 -20.02
N GLU A 28 17.10 -4.23 -19.59
CA GLU A 28 16.78 -3.31 -18.52
C GLU A 28 16.94 -4.03 -17.19
N LEU A 29 17.57 -3.35 -16.24
CA LEU A 29 17.76 -3.88 -14.89
C LEU A 29 16.42 -3.86 -14.15
N THR A 30 15.67 -4.96 -14.16
CA THR A 30 14.35 -5.08 -13.50
C THR A 30 14.43 -5.33 -11.99
N GLY A 31 15.64 -5.33 -11.42
CA GLY A 31 15.88 -5.69 -10.02
C GLY A 31 15.68 -7.18 -9.74
N ILE A 32 16.26 -7.65 -8.63
CA ILE A 32 15.95 -8.98 -8.08
C ILE A 32 14.51 -8.90 -7.58
N PRO A 33 13.63 -9.89 -7.82
CA PRO A 33 12.33 -9.94 -7.19
C PRO A 33 12.53 -9.91 -5.67
N ALA A 34 12.36 -8.75 -5.05
CA ALA A 34 12.28 -8.64 -3.61
C ALA A 34 11.13 -9.56 -3.21
N GLY A 35 11.43 -10.53 -2.35
CA GLY A 35 10.47 -11.55 -1.94
C GLY A 35 9.12 -10.94 -1.56
N LYS A 36 8.06 -11.73 -1.69
CA LYS A 36 6.66 -11.38 -1.43
C LYS A 36 6.55 -10.26 -0.38
N VAL A 37 6.20 -9.05 -0.82
CA VAL A 37 5.99 -7.90 0.06
C VAL A 37 4.94 -8.34 1.09
N TRP A 38 5.35 -8.43 2.36
CA TRP A 38 4.43 -8.77 3.43
C TRP A 38 3.52 -7.57 3.66
N ASN A 39 2.31 -7.64 3.12
CA ASN A 39 1.27 -6.68 3.42
C ASN A 39 0.62 -7.12 4.73
N GLU A 40 0.80 -6.32 5.77
CA GLU A 40 0.10 -6.52 7.03
C GLU A 40 -1.41 -6.38 6.81
N PRO A 41 -2.23 -7.35 7.26
CA PRO A 41 -3.68 -7.22 7.16
C PRO A 41 -4.16 -6.05 8.00
N THR A 42 -5.24 -5.41 7.57
CA THR A 42 -5.91 -4.35 8.33
C THR A 42 -6.32 -4.88 9.71
N PRO A 43 -5.83 -4.30 10.82
CA PRO A 43 -6.26 -4.68 12.15
C PRO A 43 -7.74 -4.40 12.38
N TYR A 44 -8.36 -5.13 13.31
CA TYR A 44 -9.79 -4.99 13.61
C TYR A 44 -10.10 -3.61 14.20
N ASN A 45 -11.14 -2.94 13.68
CA ASN A 45 -11.60 -1.61 14.10
C ASN A 45 -10.52 -0.51 14.11
N MET A 46 -9.49 -0.65 13.25
CA MET A 46 -8.47 0.37 13.05
C MET A 46 -8.51 0.92 11.63
N VAL A 47 -8.19 2.20 11.50
CA VAL A 47 -8.07 2.94 10.25
C VAL A 47 -6.60 3.28 9.96
N LEU A 48 -6.24 3.29 8.68
CA LEU A 48 -4.89 3.69 8.26
C LEU A 48 -4.79 5.22 8.26
N VAL A 49 -3.92 5.75 9.10
CA VAL A 49 -3.49 7.15 9.02
C VAL A 49 -2.34 7.23 8.03
N ASN A 50 -2.57 7.92 6.92
CA ASN A 50 -1.55 8.07 5.88
C ASN A 50 -0.39 8.94 6.35
N ARG A 51 0.82 8.64 5.86
CA ARG A 51 1.99 9.49 6.08
C ARG A 51 1.71 10.91 5.58
N GLY A 52 2.22 11.90 6.28
CA GLY A 52 2.02 13.30 5.91
C GLY A 52 2.72 14.26 6.85
N SER A 53 2.47 15.55 6.63
CA SER A 53 2.89 16.61 7.54
C SER A 53 1.68 17.40 8.02
N ILE A 54 1.69 17.74 9.31
CA ILE A 54 0.65 18.54 9.95
C ILE A 54 1.31 19.69 10.71
N THR A 55 0.61 20.82 10.82
CA THR A 55 0.99 21.87 11.76
C THR A 55 0.33 21.57 13.10
N MET A 56 1.12 21.17 14.09
CA MET A 56 0.65 20.83 15.43
C MET A 56 0.71 22.06 16.33
N GLY A 57 -0.37 22.28 17.07
CA GLY A 57 -0.51 23.34 18.07
C GLY A 57 -1.63 24.33 17.72
N PRO A 58 -2.13 25.09 18.70
CA PRO A 58 -3.07 26.17 18.46
C PRO A 58 -2.33 27.34 17.81
N GLY A 59 -2.70 27.70 16.58
CA GLY A 59 -2.07 28.81 15.83
C GLY A 59 -2.29 30.19 16.44
N GLU A 60 -3.19 30.29 17.41
CA GLU A 60 -3.59 31.51 18.09
C GLU A 60 -3.36 31.34 19.59
N ILE A 61 -3.05 32.43 20.27
CA ILE A 61 -2.90 32.46 21.73
C ILE A 61 -4.27 32.22 22.36
N ASP A 62 -4.34 31.34 23.36
CA ASP A 62 -5.59 31.11 24.08
C ASP A 62 -6.10 32.41 24.73
N SER A 63 -7.33 32.79 24.37
CA SER A 63 -7.98 33.99 24.89
C SER A 63 -8.24 33.97 26.40
N LEU A 64 -8.35 32.77 27.00
CA LEU A 64 -8.81 32.63 28.39
C LEU A 64 -7.66 32.64 29.39
N TRP A 65 -6.56 31.94 29.07
CA TRP A 65 -5.41 31.80 29.96
C TRP A 65 -4.13 32.43 29.41
N GLY A 66 -4.14 32.98 28.19
CA GLY A 66 -2.98 33.61 27.58
C GLY A 66 -1.83 32.64 27.33
N ILE A 67 -2.12 31.33 27.27
CA ILE A 67 -1.10 30.31 27.06
C ILE A 67 -0.70 30.36 25.59
N ASP A 68 0.54 30.75 25.35
CA ASP A 68 1.18 30.69 24.04
C ASP A 68 1.78 29.30 23.84
N ILE A 69 1.15 28.48 23.00
CA ILE A 69 1.66 27.16 22.63
C ILE A 69 2.19 27.27 21.20
N PRO A 70 3.51 27.18 20.99
CA PRO A 70 4.10 27.39 19.68
C PRO A 70 3.66 26.31 18.70
N THR A 71 3.11 26.72 17.55
CA THR A 71 2.81 25.80 16.46
C THR A 71 4.08 25.30 15.79
N ARG A 72 4.16 23.98 15.55
CA ARG A 72 5.30 23.34 14.89
C ARG A 72 4.84 22.41 13.78
N GLY A 73 5.56 22.42 12.66
CA GLY A 73 5.37 21.42 11.61
C GLY A 73 5.91 20.07 12.06
N VAL A 74 5.08 19.04 11.99
CA VAL A 74 5.41 17.66 12.37
C VAL A 74 5.15 16.76 11.16
N SER A 75 6.15 15.96 10.80
CA SER A 75 6.01 14.86 9.85
C SER A 75 5.69 13.58 10.59
N VAL A 76 4.69 12.83 10.11
CA VAL A 76 4.24 11.58 10.73
C VAL A 76 4.26 10.49 9.66
N ASP A 77 4.84 9.33 10.01
CA ASP A 77 4.79 8.13 9.18
C ASP A 77 3.39 7.51 9.17
N ASN A 78 3.15 6.52 8.32
CA ASN A 78 1.87 5.82 8.30
C ASN A 78 1.74 4.88 9.50
N PHE A 79 0.58 4.92 10.18
CA PHE A 79 0.27 4.06 11.33
C PHE A 79 -1.22 3.73 11.39
N TRP A 80 -1.58 2.72 12.19
CA TRP A 80 -2.96 2.35 12.46
C TRP A 80 -3.49 3.09 13.69
N MET A 81 -4.71 3.62 13.60
CA MET A 81 -5.40 4.28 14.71
C MET A 81 -6.76 3.65 14.91
N ASP A 82 -7.18 3.47 16.17
CA ASP A 82 -8.53 2.99 16.48
C ASP A 82 -9.59 3.94 15.91
N GLU A 83 -10.63 3.39 15.28
CA GLU A 83 -11.74 4.19 14.72
C GLU A 83 -12.57 4.86 15.83
N THR A 84 -12.69 4.21 16.97
CA THR A 84 -13.44 4.68 18.14
C THR A 84 -12.64 4.44 19.41
N GLU A 85 -12.89 5.24 20.45
CA GLU A 85 -12.36 4.95 21.79
C GLU A 85 -12.74 3.54 22.25
N ILE A 86 -11.86 2.94 23.06
CA ILE A 86 -12.10 1.60 23.62
C ILE A 86 -13.35 1.64 24.51
N THR A 87 -14.33 0.81 24.17
CA THR A 87 -15.57 0.69 24.93
C THR A 87 -15.36 -0.09 26.23
N ASN A 88 -16.21 0.16 27.23
CA ASN A 88 -16.20 -0.60 28.49
C ASN A 88 -16.32 -2.12 28.26
N SER A 89 -17.04 -2.54 27.22
CA SER A 89 -17.18 -3.97 26.88
C SER A 89 -15.89 -4.56 26.34
N GLN A 90 -15.18 -3.86 25.45
CA GLN A 90 -13.86 -4.26 24.96
C GLN A 90 -12.84 -4.30 26.10
N TYR A 91 -12.89 -3.31 27.00
CA TYR A 91 -12.02 -3.30 28.18
C TYR A 91 -12.29 -4.49 29.12
N LYS A 92 -13.57 -4.85 29.35
CA LYS A 92 -13.92 -6.06 30.11
C LYS A 92 -13.38 -7.34 29.45
N GLN A 93 -13.41 -7.44 28.13
CA GLN A 93 -12.82 -8.57 27.41
C GLN A 93 -11.33 -8.71 27.76
N PHE A 94 -10.57 -7.62 27.73
CA PHE A 94 -9.17 -7.63 28.14
C PHE A 94 -9.00 -8.15 29.57
N VAL A 95 -9.79 -7.67 30.53
CA VAL A 95 -9.70 -8.07 31.95
C VAL A 95 -10.02 -9.56 32.19
N TYR A 96 -10.94 -10.15 31.42
CA TYR A 96 -11.34 -11.55 31.61
C TYR A 96 -10.51 -12.56 30.81
N TRP A 97 -9.84 -12.14 29.74
CA TRP A 97 -9.15 -13.02 28.79
C TRP A 97 -7.63 -12.90 28.78
N VAL A 98 -7.07 -11.94 29.51
CA VAL A 98 -5.63 -11.77 29.77
C VAL A 98 -5.39 -11.98 31.26
#